data_AF-A0A8C4WGU7-F1
#
_entry.id   AF-A0A8C4WGU7-F1
#
_cell.length_a   1.000
_cell.length_b   1.000
_cell.length_c   1.000
_cell.angle_alpha   90.00
_cell.angle_beta   90.00
_cell.angle_gamma   90.00
#
_symmetry.space_group_name_H-M   'P 1'
#
loop_
_entity.id
_entity.type
_entity.pdbx_description
1 polymer ?
#
loop_
_entity_poly.entity_id
_entity_poly.type
_entity_poly.pdbx_seq_one_letter_code
_entity_poly.pdbx_strand_id
1 'polypeptide(L)'
;MQGRINDSNISEVLHPAVEMLDLRDCDISDTALLQLCNCKQLKKINLNSCKENRLAITSEGVRALALSCPYLREASFKRCCNVSDSGVLALALNCHLLQIVNLGSCSGITDASLHALGQNCRFLHSVDFSSTQVTDNGVIALVSGINLFWVKHPQCSLFTLLFCTTSTYVLHPTVLWSPQLRR
;
A
#
# COMPACT_ATOMS: atom_id res chain seq x y z
N MET A 1 -13.76 -28.80 9.22
CA MET A 1 -12.42 -28.17 9.24
C MET A 1 -12.46 -27.03 8.24
N GLN A 2 -12.54 -25.78 8.67
CA GLN A 2 -12.37 -24.65 7.74
C GLN A 2 -10.90 -24.59 7.36
N GLY A 3 -10.58 -24.99 6.13
CA GLY A 3 -9.22 -24.98 5.61
C GLY A 3 -8.66 -23.56 5.65
N ARG A 4 -7.58 -23.33 6.41
CA ARG A 4 -6.83 -22.07 6.35
C ARG A 4 -6.16 -21.97 4.99
N ILE A 5 -6.25 -20.81 4.34
CA ILE A 5 -5.50 -20.55 3.10
C ILE A 5 -4.00 -20.55 3.42
N ASN A 6 -3.22 -21.28 2.64
CA ASN A 6 -1.76 -21.39 2.70
C ASN A 6 -1.15 -21.59 1.31
N ASP A 7 0.17 -21.67 1.21
CA ASP A 7 0.89 -21.82 -0.07
C ASP A 7 0.47 -23.06 -0.88
N SER A 8 0.01 -24.14 -0.23
CA SER A 8 -0.32 -25.40 -0.89
C SER A 8 -1.74 -25.45 -1.46
N ASN A 9 -2.66 -24.63 -0.94
CA ASN A 9 -4.08 -24.70 -1.32
C ASN A 9 -4.62 -23.44 -1.99
N ILE A 10 -3.86 -22.34 -2.01
CA ILE A 10 -4.35 -21.06 -2.52
C ILE A 10 -4.79 -21.14 -4.00
N SER A 11 -4.05 -21.86 -4.85
CA SER A 11 -4.45 -22.05 -6.26
C SER A 11 -5.73 -22.86 -6.46
N GLU A 12 -6.10 -23.73 -5.51
CA GLU A 12 -7.33 -24.52 -5.56
C GLU A 12 -8.56 -23.71 -5.16
N VAL A 13 -8.37 -22.68 -4.32
CA VAL A 13 -9.45 -21.88 -3.73
C VAL A 13 -9.73 -20.61 -4.55
N LEU A 14 -8.75 -20.12 -5.32
CA LEU A 14 -8.88 -18.87 -6.07
C LEU A 14 -9.60 -19.04 -7.41
N HIS A 15 -10.61 -18.20 -7.61
CA HIS A 15 -11.29 -18.07 -8.90
C HIS A 15 -10.63 -16.97 -9.76
N PRO A 16 -10.45 -17.17 -11.09
CA PRO A 16 -9.80 -16.17 -11.97
C PRO A 16 -10.44 -14.77 -11.98
N ALA A 17 -11.74 -14.69 -11.67
CA ALA A 17 -12.50 -13.45 -11.59
C ALA A 17 -12.43 -12.77 -10.21
N VAL A 18 -11.59 -13.24 -9.28
CA VAL A 18 -11.45 -12.60 -7.96
C VAL A 18 -10.93 -11.17 -8.12
N GLU A 19 -11.64 -10.22 -7.54
CA GLU A 19 -11.24 -8.80 -7.57
C GLU A 19 -10.63 -8.33 -6.24
N MET A 20 -10.98 -8.99 -5.14
CA MET A 20 -10.48 -8.68 -3.81
C MET A 20 -10.02 -9.97 -3.14
N LEU A 21 -8.80 -9.95 -2.59
CA LEU A 21 -8.22 -11.07 -1.87
C LEU A 21 -7.64 -10.60 -0.53
N ASP A 22 -8.16 -11.15 0.55
CA ASP A 22 -7.69 -10.87 1.91
C ASP A 22 -6.96 -12.09 2.46
N LEU A 23 -5.65 -11.93 2.68
CA LEU A 23 -4.74 -12.97 3.20
C LEU A 23 -4.03 -12.48 4.45
N ARG A 24 -4.69 -11.59 5.20
CA ARG A 24 -4.19 -11.12 6.49
C ARG A 24 -3.99 -12.28 7.44
N ASP A 25 -2.82 -12.29 8.09
CA ASP A 25 -2.47 -13.28 9.10
C ASP A 25 -2.57 -14.77 8.63
N CYS A 26 -2.65 -15.02 7.31
CA CYS A 26 -2.55 -16.35 6.70
C CYS A 26 -1.11 -16.91 6.75
N ASP A 27 -0.97 -18.23 6.67
CA ASP A 27 0.35 -18.86 6.60
C ASP A 27 0.79 -19.00 5.13
N ILE A 28 1.29 -17.90 4.58
CA ILE A 28 1.65 -17.78 3.15
C ILE A 28 3.02 -17.12 2.98
N SER A 29 3.68 -17.47 1.88
CA SER A 29 4.96 -16.92 1.43
C SER A 29 4.88 -16.36 0.01
N ASP A 30 6.02 -15.95 -0.56
CA ASP A 30 6.13 -15.58 -1.98
C ASP A 30 5.61 -16.68 -2.92
N THR A 31 5.61 -17.95 -2.47
CA THR A 31 5.01 -19.08 -3.21
C THR A 31 3.54 -18.85 -3.50
N ALA A 32 2.75 -18.40 -2.52
CA ALA A 32 1.34 -18.05 -2.74
C ALA A 32 1.18 -16.89 -3.72
N LEU A 33 2.06 -15.88 -3.66
CA LEU A 33 1.99 -14.72 -4.57
C LEU A 33 2.30 -15.10 -6.03
N LEU A 34 3.21 -16.06 -6.25
CA LEU A 34 3.46 -16.64 -7.57
C LEU A 34 2.23 -17.35 -8.14
N GLN A 35 1.39 -17.95 -7.30
CA GLN A 35 0.16 -18.63 -7.71
C GLN A 35 -0.99 -17.66 -8.08
N LEU A 36 -0.85 -16.36 -7.82
CA LEU A 36 -1.81 -15.33 -8.23
C LEU A 36 -1.75 -15.00 -9.73
N CYS A 37 -0.91 -15.69 -10.50
CA CYS A 37 -0.74 -15.49 -11.94
C CYS A 37 -2.05 -15.59 -12.73
N ASN A 38 -3.04 -16.36 -12.25
CA ASN A 38 -4.36 -16.52 -12.87
C ASN A 38 -5.40 -15.47 -12.44
N CYS A 39 -5.11 -14.67 -11.40
CA CYS A 39 -6.04 -13.66 -10.85
C CYS A 39 -5.87 -12.30 -11.54
N LYS A 40 -6.05 -12.27 -12.87
CA LYS A 40 -5.81 -11.06 -13.67
C LYS A 40 -6.76 -9.90 -13.36
N GLN A 41 -7.91 -10.18 -12.76
CA GLN A 41 -8.90 -9.16 -12.38
C GLN A 41 -8.71 -8.62 -10.95
N LEU A 42 -7.64 -9.02 -10.26
CA LEU A 42 -7.39 -8.61 -8.89
C LEU A 42 -7.16 -7.09 -8.81
N LYS A 43 -8.02 -6.41 -8.05
CA LYS A 43 -7.99 -4.97 -7.79
C LYS A 43 -7.50 -4.66 -6.39
N LYS A 44 -7.70 -5.57 -5.43
CA LYS A 44 -7.41 -5.32 -4.01
C LYS A 44 -6.74 -6.54 -3.39
N ILE A 45 -5.61 -6.33 -2.73
CA ILE A 45 -4.92 -7.39 -1.98
C ILE A 45 -4.49 -6.90 -0.60
N ASN A 46 -4.75 -7.74 0.40
CA ASN A 46 -4.36 -7.47 1.78
C ASN A 46 -3.45 -8.58 2.32
N LEU A 47 -2.17 -8.23 2.51
CA LEU A 47 -1.13 -9.11 3.06
C LEU A 47 -0.65 -8.63 4.44
N ASN A 48 -1.43 -7.79 5.13
CA ASN A 48 -1.00 -7.29 6.43
C ASN A 48 -0.81 -8.42 7.44
N SER A 49 0.07 -8.16 8.40
CA SER A 49 0.12 -8.92 9.65
C SER A 49 -0.30 -8.02 10.82
N CYS A 50 -1.10 -8.57 11.73
CA CYS A 50 -1.56 -7.88 12.93
C CYS A 50 -0.81 -8.33 14.19
N LYS A 51 -0.28 -9.55 14.20
CA LYS A 51 0.37 -10.16 15.39
C LYS A 51 1.85 -9.85 15.44
N GLU A 52 2.59 -10.28 14.42
CA GLU A 52 4.05 -10.23 14.35
C GLU A 52 4.53 -9.73 12.98
N ASN A 53 5.84 -9.60 12.80
CA ASN A 53 6.39 -9.20 11.51
C ASN A 53 6.31 -10.39 10.54
N ARG A 54 5.72 -10.18 9.37
CA ARG A 54 5.62 -11.18 8.30
C ARG A 54 6.90 -11.14 7.47
N LEU A 55 7.73 -12.18 7.62
CA LEU A 55 9.03 -12.28 6.94
C LEU A 55 8.97 -13.15 5.68
N ALA A 56 7.95 -14.00 5.55
CA ALA A 56 7.79 -14.93 4.43
C ALA A 56 7.36 -14.25 3.12
N ILE A 57 6.88 -13.01 3.18
CA ILE A 57 6.59 -12.18 2.01
C ILE A 57 7.75 -11.20 1.81
N THR A 58 8.38 -11.27 0.64
CA THR A 58 9.53 -10.44 0.27
C THR A 58 9.23 -9.59 -0.97
N SER A 59 10.16 -8.70 -1.32
CA SER A 59 10.08 -7.94 -2.58
C SER A 59 9.96 -8.83 -3.83
N GLU A 60 10.44 -10.08 -3.79
CA GLU A 60 10.33 -11.00 -4.93
C GLU A 60 8.88 -11.45 -5.16
N GLY A 61 8.17 -11.85 -4.09
CA GLY A 61 6.74 -12.17 -4.19
C GLY A 61 5.89 -10.95 -4.56
N VAL A 62 6.22 -9.77 -4.04
CA VAL A 62 5.55 -8.51 -4.43
C VAL A 62 5.76 -8.21 -5.92
N ARG A 63 6.97 -8.45 -6.45
CA ARG A 63 7.25 -8.31 -7.89
C ARG A 63 6.42 -9.29 -8.72
N ALA A 64 6.32 -10.56 -8.31
CA ALA A 64 5.50 -11.56 -8.98
C ALA A 64 4.00 -11.18 -9.01
N LEU A 65 3.49 -10.68 -7.88
CA LEU A 65 2.14 -10.13 -7.76
C LEU A 65 1.92 -8.96 -8.73
N ALA A 66 2.84 -7.98 -8.76
CA ALA A 66 2.72 -6.79 -9.59
C ALA A 66 2.67 -7.13 -11.09
N LEU A 67 3.52 -8.06 -11.54
CA LEU A 67 3.52 -8.55 -12.93
C LEU A 67 2.25 -9.34 -13.27
N SER A 68 1.66 -10.01 -12.27
CA SER A 68 0.48 -10.84 -12.47
C SER A 68 -0.82 -10.05 -12.49
N CYS A 69 -0.91 -8.97 -11.72
CA CYS A 69 -2.14 -8.23 -11.43
C CYS A 69 -2.00 -6.73 -11.77
N PRO A 70 -1.97 -6.36 -13.07
CA PRO A 70 -1.74 -4.96 -13.48
C PRO A 70 -2.90 -4.01 -13.13
N TYR A 71 -4.09 -4.55 -12.81
CA TYR A 71 -5.28 -3.77 -12.44
C TYR A 71 -5.40 -3.50 -10.93
N LEU A 72 -4.35 -3.79 -10.14
CA LEU A 72 -4.32 -3.48 -8.72
C LEU A 72 -4.56 -1.98 -8.46
N ARG A 73 -5.46 -1.73 -7.51
CA ARG A 73 -5.86 -0.41 -7.00
C ARG A 73 -5.50 -0.25 -5.53
N GLU A 74 -5.60 -1.32 -4.75
CA GLU A 74 -5.29 -1.28 -3.32
C GLU A 74 -4.35 -2.43 -2.97
N ALA A 75 -3.20 -2.10 -2.37
CA ALA A 75 -2.20 -3.09 -1.98
C ALA A 75 -1.68 -2.80 -0.56
N SER A 76 -1.82 -3.78 0.33
CA SER A 76 -1.50 -3.60 1.75
C SER A 76 -0.48 -4.63 2.21
N PHE A 77 0.67 -4.17 2.67
CA PHE A 77 1.84 -4.96 3.08
C PHE A 77 2.31 -4.61 4.50
N LYS A 78 1.41 -4.10 5.36
CA LYS A 78 1.77 -3.66 6.71
C LYS A 78 2.48 -4.79 7.47
N ARG A 79 3.63 -4.46 8.07
CA ARG A 79 4.52 -5.38 8.80
C ARG A 79 5.12 -6.51 7.95
N CYS A 80 5.13 -6.39 6.61
CA CYS A 80 5.92 -7.26 5.75
C CYS A 80 7.38 -6.76 5.69
N CYS A 81 8.17 -7.01 6.74
CA CYS A 81 9.46 -6.34 6.92
C CYS A 81 10.56 -6.72 5.91
N ASN A 82 10.38 -7.82 5.16
CA ASN A 82 11.26 -8.20 4.06
C ASN A 82 10.86 -7.59 2.71
N VAL A 83 9.83 -6.73 2.68
CA VAL A 83 9.52 -5.88 1.54
C VAL A 83 10.37 -4.61 1.62
N SER A 84 11.02 -4.30 0.50
CA SER A 84 11.89 -3.14 0.31
C SER A 84 11.47 -2.31 -0.90
N ASP A 85 12.20 -1.22 -1.17
CA ASP A 85 11.95 -0.33 -2.30
C ASP A 85 11.88 -1.06 -3.65
N SER A 86 12.55 -2.19 -3.83
CA SER A 86 12.48 -2.96 -5.09
C SER A 86 11.10 -3.57 -5.34
N GLY A 87 10.41 -4.01 -4.29
CA GLY A 87 9.04 -4.52 -4.39
C GLY A 87 8.05 -3.39 -4.73
N VAL A 88 8.22 -2.23 -4.09
CA VAL A 88 7.38 -1.05 -4.35
C VAL A 88 7.63 -0.48 -5.75
N LEU A 89 8.87 -0.47 -6.22
CA LEU A 89 9.21 -0.09 -7.60
C LEU A 89 8.50 -1.01 -8.60
N ALA A 90 8.48 -2.32 -8.36
CA ALA A 90 7.77 -3.26 -9.23
C ALA A 90 6.26 -2.97 -9.27
N LEU A 91 5.65 -2.67 -8.12
CA LEU A 91 4.24 -2.22 -8.07
C LEU A 91 4.04 -0.92 -8.86
N ALA A 92 4.90 0.08 -8.66
CA ALA A 92 4.77 1.37 -9.33
C ALA A 92 4.86 1.24 -10.86
N LEU A 93 5.76 0.38 -11.36
CA LEU A 93 6.00 0.20 -12.78
C LEU A 93 4.95 -0.68 -13.49
N ASN A 94 4.20 -1.52 -12.76
CA ASN A 94 3.28 -2.49 -13.38
C ASN A 94 1.81 -2.25 -13.00
N CYS A 95 1.53 -1.55 -11.90
CA CYS A 95 0.21 -1.30 -11.36
C CYS A 95 -0.11 0.21 -11.37
N HIS A 96 -0.20 0.81 -12.55
CA HIS A 96 -0.42 2.26 -12.71
C HIS A 96 -1.78 2.76 -12.17
N LEU A 97 -2.72 1.85 -11.91
CA LEU A 97 -4.04 2.14 -11.36
C LEU A 97 -4.08 2.16 -9.83
N LEU A 98 -2.94 2.03 -9.16
CA LEU A 98 -2.85 2.10 -7.69
C LEU A 98 -3.41 3.41 -7.15
N GLN A 99 -4.23 3.27 -6.12
CA GLN A 99 -4.98 4.32 -5.43
C GLN A 99 -4.62 4.36 -3.94
N ILE A 100 -4.44 3.18 -3.34
CA ILE A 100 -4.15 3.01 -1.91
C ILE A 100 -2.98 2.03 -1.74
N VAL A 101 -1.95 2.44 -1.02
CA VAL A 101 -0.83 1.57 -0.66
C VAL A 101 -0.56 1.67 0.84
N ASN A 102 -0.45 0.53 1.53
CA ASN A 102 -0.04 0.50 2.94
C ASN A 102 1.30 -0.25 3.09
N LEU A 103 2.32 0.48 3.54
CA LEU A 103 3.68 0.03 3.80
C LEU A 103 4.06 0.21 5.28
N GLY A 104 3.07 0.37 6.16
CA GLY A 104 3.30 0.65 7.58
C GLY A 104 4.17 -0.43 8.23
N SER A 105 5.14 0.00 9.02
CA SER A 105 6.09 -0.88 9.72
C SER A 105 6.93 -1.78 8.78
N CYS A 106 7.11 -1.39 7.52
CA CYS A 106 8.08 -2.03 6.61
C CYS A 106 9.42 -1.29 6.67
N SER A 107 10.37 -1.81 7.45
CA SER A 107 11.67 -1.15 7.69
C SER A 107 12.53 -1.00 6.45
N GLY A 108 12.32 -1.79 5.40
CA GLY A 108 13.05 -1.70 4.12
C GLY A 108 12.59 -0.60 3.17
N ILE A 109 11.62 0.23 3.57
CA ILE A 109 11.01 1.27 2.74
C ILE A 109 11.65 2.64 3.01
N THR A 110 12.10 3.29 1.94
CA THR A 110 12.76 4.61 1.97
C THR A 110 12.09 5.59 1.00
N ASP A 111 12.67 6.79 0.87
CA ASP A 111 12.24 7.81 -0.10
C ASP A 111 12.16 7.30 -1.55
N ALA A 112 12.96 6.28 -1.91
CA ALA A 112 12.94 5.69 -3.24
C ALA A 112 11.57 5.08 -3.60
N SER A 113 10.90 4.42 -2.64
CA SER A 113 9.53 3.91 -2.82
C SER A 113 8.55 5.02 -3.15
N LEU A 114 8.61 6.13 -2.40
CA LEU A 114 7.71 7.26 -2.58
C LEU A 114 7.97 8.01 -3.90
N HIS A 115 9.24 8.13 -4.30
CA HIS A 115 9.61 8.66 -5.61
C HIS A 115 9.02 7.81 -6.74
N ALA A 116 9.19 6.49 -6.68
CA ALA A 116 8.68 5.57 -7.70
C ALA A 116 7.15 5.64 -7.82
N LEU A 117 6.45 5.61 -6.68
CA LEU A 117 5.00 5.75 -6.62
C LEU A 117 4.53 7.10 -7.21
N GLY A 118 5.18 8.20 -6.85
CA GLY A 118 4.82 9.53 -7.35
C GLY A 118 4.99 9.66 -8.86
N GLN A 119 6.02 9.04 -9.45
CA GLN A 119 6.25 9.10 -10.88
C GLN A 119 5.25 8.27 -11.70
N ASN A 120 4.83 7.11 -11.19
CA ASN A 120 4.16 6.09 -12.01
C ASN A 120 2.70 5.81 -11.62
N CYS A 121 2.24 6.22 -10.43
CA CYS A 121 0.88 5.95 -9.94
C CYS A 121 0.07 7.25 -9.82
N ARG A 122 -0.48 7.73 -10.94
CA ARG A 122 -1.20 9.02 -11.01
C ARG A 122 -2.55 9.05 -10.28
N PHE A 123 -3.10 7.89 -9.95
CA PHE A 123 -4.37 7.77 -9.21
C PHE A 123 -4.16 7.61 -7.71
N LEU A 124 -2.91 7.62 -7.23
CA LEU A 124 -2.58 7.38 -5.84
C LEU A 124 -3.03 8.55 -4.97
N HIS A 125 -3.88 8.28 -3.98
CA HIS A 125 -4.40 9.31 -3.08
C HIS A 125 -4.29 8.94 -1.60
N SER A 126 -3.83 7.72 -1.29
CA SER A 126 -3.58 7.28 0.09
C SER A 126 -2.34 6.41 0.17
N VAL A 127 -1.34 6.82 0.96
CA VAL A 127 -0.14 6.04 1.25
C VAL A 127 0.12 6.04 2.74
N ASP A 128 0.22 4.86 3.36
CA ASP A 128 0.70 4.70 4.73
C ASP A 128 2.16 4.24 4.69
N PHE A 129 3.06 5.07 5.22
CA PHE A 129 4.49 4.79 5.37
C PHE A 129 4.92 4.97 6.83
N SER A 130 3.98 4.85 7.78
CA SER A 130 4.27 4.95 9.22
C SER A 130 5.32 3.92 9.66
N SER A 131 6.25 4.32 10.52
CA SER A 131 7.32 3.43 11.02
C SER A 131 8.19 2.81 9.91
N THR A 132 8.48 3.60 8.86
CA THR A 132 9.45 3.27 7.79
C THR A 132 10.66 4.22 7.86
N GLN A 133 11.57 4.16 6.89
CA GLN A 133 12.72 5.07 6.77
C GLN A 133 12.46 6.24 5.81
N VAL A 134 11.21 6.50 5.46
CA VAL A 134 10.81 7.65 4.64
C VAL A 134 11.04 8.96 5.39
N THR A 135 11.57 9.95 4.67
CA THR A 135 11.81 11.31 5.14
C THR A 135 10.90 12.31 4.42
N ASP A 136 10.94 13.58 4.85
CA ASP A 136 10.25 14.69 4.18
C ASP A 136 10.58 14.77 2.67
N ASN A 137 11.79 14.39 2.25
CA ASN A 137 12.19 14.42 0.84
C ASN A 137 11.38 13.43 -0.01
N GLY A 138 11.19 12.20 0.49
CA GLY A 138 10.35 11.21 -0.16
C GLY A 138 8.91 11.68 -0.30
N VAL A 139 8.37 12.35 0.73
CA VAL A 139 7.01 12.89 0.66
C VAL A 139 6.92 14.03 -0.36
N ILE A 140 7.88 14.95 -0.38
CA ILE A 140 7.94 16.02 -1.40
C ILE A 140 7.99 15.42 -2.81
N ALA A 141 8.80 14.38 -3.02
CA ALA A 141 8.92 13.69 -4.31
C ALA A 141 7.61 13.01 -4.73
N LEU A 142 6.97 12.28 -3.81
CA LEU A 142 5.65 11.67 -4.01
C LEU A 142 4.65 12.72 -4.48
N VAL A 143 4.50 13.78 -3.70
CA VAL A 143 3.54 14.86 -3.93
C VAL A 143 3.76 15.56 -5.28
N SER A 144 5.02 15.88 -5.57
CA SER A 144 5.40 16.53 -6.84
C SER A 144 5.11 15.64 -8.04
N GLY A 145 5.26 14.32 -7.88
CA GLY A 145 4.98 13.34 -8.92
C GLY A 145 3.49 13.17 -9.22
N ILE A 146 2.63 13.14 -8.20
CA ILE A 146 1.19 12.91 -8.39
C ILE A 146 0.44 14.20 -8.80
N ASN A 147 1.14 15.34 -8.92
CA ASN A 147 0.56 16.67 -9.22
C ASN A 147 -0.57 17.05 -8.25
N LEU A 148 -0.43 16.67 -6.99
CA LEU A 148 -1.33 17.05 -5.90
C LEU A 148 -0.68 18.24 -5.17
N PHE A 149 -1.38 19.35 -4.98
CA PHE A 149 -0.86 20.48 -4.20
C PHE A 149 -1.03 20.18 -2.70
N TRP A 150 0.06 20.12 -1.94
CA TRP A 150 -0.02 20.00 -0.47
C TRP A 150 0.52 21.27 0.18
N VAL A 151 -0.22 21.79 1.17
CA VAL A 151 0.27 22.86 2.05
C VAL A 151 0.82 22.20 3.32
N LYS A 152 2.12 22.36 3.56
CA LYS A 152 2.78 21.92 4.79
C LYS A 152 2.29 22.78 5.96
N HIS A 153 1.57 22.20 6.91
CA HIS A 153 1.24 22.91 8.16
C HIS A 153 2.42 22.78 9.13
N PRO A 154 2.97 23.89 9.66
CA PRO A 154 4.23 23.89 10.42
C PRO A 154 4.18 23.21 11.81
N GLN A 155 3.06 22.56 12.18
CA GLN A 155 2.87 21.97 13.52
C GLN A 155 2.31 20.52 13.48
N CYS A 156 2.25 19.86 12.32
CA CYS A 156 1.81 18.47 12.20
C CYS A 156 2.82 17.64 11.39
N SER A 157 3.15 16.44 11.86
CA SER A 157 3.88 15.41 11.10
C SER A 157 3.03 14.70 10.05
N LEU A 158 1.77 15.12 9.90
CA LEU A 158 0.80 14.57 8.95
C LEU A 158 0.47 15.60 7.86
N PHE A 159 0.63 15.17 6.62
CA PHE A 159 0.13 15.86 5.44
C PHE A 159 -1.41 15.74 5.43
N THR A 160 -2.13 16.87 5.39
CA THR A 160 -3.61 16.87 5.28
C THR A 160 -4.01 17.24 3.85
N LEU A 161 -4.87 16.42 3.22
CA LEU A 161 -5.42 16.65 1.87
C LEU A 161 -6.30 17.92 1.85
N LEU A 162 -6.07 18.82 0.90
CA LEU A 162 -7.04 19.85 0.50
C LEU A 162 -7.35 19.65 -0.99
N PHE A 163 -8.58 19.27 -1.29
CA PHE A 163 -9.10 19.33 -2.66
C PHE A 163 -9.25 20.79 -3.04
N CYS A 164 -8.52 21.24 -4.06
CA CYS A 164 -8.77 22.53 -4.68
C CYS A 164 -10.02 22.40 -5.55
N THR A 165 -11.21 22.62 -4.99
CA THR A 165 -12.39 22.95 -5.79
C THR A 165 -12.35 24.45 -6.06
N THR A 166 -12.42 24.81 -7.34
CA THR A 166 -12.47 26.19 -7.79
C THR A 166 -13.55 26.98 -7.05
N SER A 167 -13.15 28.15 -6.55
CA SER A 167 -13.97 29.28 -6.07
C SER A 167 -14.72 29.13 -4.74
N THR A 168 -14.41 30.07 -3.84
CA THR A 168 -15.15 30.53 -2.64
C THR A 168 -15.36 29.54 -1.48
N TYR A 169 -14.74 29.89 -0.34
CA TYR A 169 -14.89 29.39 1.04
C TYR A 169 -16.06 28.44 1.34
N VAL A 170 -15.80 27.34 2.09
CA VAL A 170 -16.26 27.11 3.48
C VAL A 170 -15.44 25.95 4.08
N LEU A 171 -14.67 26.25 5.13
CA LEU A 171 -14.24 25.24 6.11
C LEU A 171 -15.48 24.77 6.87
N HIS A 172 -15.77 23.47 6.86
CA HIS A 172 -16.57 22.88 7.92
C HIS A 172 -15.79 21.73 8.58
N PRO A 173 -15.46 21.83 9.89
CA PRO A 173 -14.65 20.86 10.59
C PRO A 173 -15.54 19.78 11.21
N THR A 174 -15.42 18.53 10.75
CA THR A 174 -15.85 17.38 11.53
C THR A 174 -14.84 16.24 11.39
N VAL A 175 -13.66 16.44 11.96
CA VAL A 175 -12.83 15.34 12.49
C VAL A 175 -12.26 15.77 13.85
N LEU A 176 -13.13 15.83 14.86
CA LEU A 176 -12.81 15.51 16.26
C LEU A 176 -13.32 14.07 16.43
N TRP A 177 -12.61 13.09 17.01
CA TRP A 177 -11.92 13.12 18.29
C TRP A 177 -10.99 11.90 18.40
N SER A 178 -9.74 12.08 18.82
CA SER A 178 -8.98 11.06 19.53
C SER A 178 -9.05 11.34 21.04
N PRO A 179 -9.42 10.37 21.90
CA PRO A 179 -9.62 10.59 23.33
C PRO A 179 -8.35 10.29 24.11
N GLN A 180 -7.28 11.09 23.97
CA GLN A 180 -6.15 11.08 24.92
C GLN A 180 -5.58 12.49 25.03
N LEU A 181 -6.13 13.28 25.97
CA LEU A 181 -5.51 14.42 26.65
C LEU A 181 -6.55 15.05 27.61
N ARG A 182 -6.74 14.42 28.78
CA ARG A 182 -7.16 15.13 30.00
C ARG A 182 -6.47 14.49 31.22
N ARG A 183 -5.59 15.31 31.79
CA ARG A 183 -4.85 15.18 33.06
C ARG A 183 -3.67 14.23 33.08
#